data_AF-A0A1M3CV46-F1
#
_entry.id   AF-A0A1M3CV46-F1
#
_cell.length_a   1.000
_cell.length_b   1.000
_cell.length_c   1.000
_cell.angle_alpha   90.00
_cell.angle_beta   90.00
_cell.angle_gamma   90.00
#
_symmetry.space_group_name_H-M   'P 1'
#
loop_
_entity.id
_entity.type
_entity.pdbx_description
1 polymer ?
#
loop_
_entity_poly.entity_id
_entity_poly.type
_entity_poly.pdbx_seq_one_letter_code
_entity_poly.pdbx_strand_id
1 'polypeptide(L)'
;MHTQHNQEISRWTLWKSIPSRGPMLIKRPITLIELLIAMVLTSLVLSALFYFYRDIDWLNHEMEKSQKKSFELSYIQTRLDDVIPNILSPRIAPDDFYFFVSHDAQGLLKPGQPSLVFTYNFGANLNPVFAQHVLARLYIDPSNRLCLAMLPPVKEWPKFTSVPIKQEVLLENVESIAFEFYVPPAKESSAAGNKAPKGAYGNGKKQAQKLQLRDTWYTDWRQESYQLPALLRISVHIKDQKEPILFVYPLPQSDFVVIYEK
;
A
#
# COMPACT_ATOMS: atom_id res chain seq x y z
N MET A 1 65.28 17.92 49.78
CA MET A 1 66.73 17.91 49.54
C MET A 1 66.99 18.43 48.14
N HIS A 2 67.73 19.55 48.05
CA HIS A 2 68.68 19.96 47.01
C HIS A 2 68.26 19.90 45.52
N THR A 3 68.40 20.95 44.69
CA THR A 3 69.20 22.18 44.83
C THR A 3 68.68 23.23 43.83
N GLN A 4 68.42 24.44 44.34
CA GLN A 4 68.65 25.69 43.61
C GLN A 4 70.15 25.86 43.34
N HIS A 5 70.54 26.39 42.18
CA HIS A 5 71.61 27.39 42.02
C HIS A 5 71.73 27.73 40.52
N ASN A 6 71.37 28.94 40.11
CA ASN A 6 72.18 30.17 40.11
C ASN A 6 72.80 30.37 38.73
N GLN A 7 72.47 31.50 38.07
CA GLN A 7 73.26 32.73 38.09
C GLN A 7 74.56 32.51 37.29
N GLU A 8 74.98 33.34 36.35
CA GLU A 8 74.72 34.77 36.19
C GLU A 8 75.56 35.25 34.99
N ILE A 9 75.16 36.42 34.49
CA ILE A 9 76.08 37.53 34.18
C ILE A 9 76.83 37.53 32.84
N SER A 10 76.56 38.65 32.18
CA SER A 10 77.47 39.47 31.38
C SER A 10 77.82 39.00 29.99
N ARG A 11 78.06 39.91 29.06
CA ARG A 11 77.88 41.37 28.98
C ARG A 11 78.07 41.60 27.49
N TRP A 12 77.25 42.47 26.94
CA TRP A 12 77.67 43.52 26.00
C TRP A 12 78.79 43.15 25.02
N THR A 13 78.50 43.19 23.73
CA THR A 13 78.91 44.34 22.90
C THR A 13 78.67 44.08 21.41
N LEU A 14 78.58 45.21 20.69
CA LEU A 14 78.86 45.38 19.27
C LEU A 14 77.80 44.91 18.25
N TRP A 15 76.87 45.82 18.00
CA TRP A 15 76.80 46.54 16.72
C TRP A 15 77.43 45.80 15.54
N LYS A 16 76.59 45.16 14.70
CA LYS A 16 76.89 45.01 13.28
C LYS A 16 75.61 45.08 12.45
N SER A 17 75.59 46.15 11.66
CA SER A 17 74.81 46.36 10.44
C SER A 17 73.31 46.16 10.54
N ILE A 18 72.64 47.29 10.77
CA ILE A 18 71.33 47.60 10.21
C ILE A 18 71.36 47.22 8.72
N PRO A 19 70.64 46.19 8.24
CA PRO A 19 70.37 46.10 6.82
C PRO A 19 69.49 47.32 6.49
N SER A 20 70.00 48.15 5.60
CA SER A 20 69.30 49.30 5.05
C SER A 20 67.84 48.93 4.79
N ARG A 21 66.91 49.67 5.40
CA ARG A 21 65.51 49.70 4.95
C ARG A 21 65.54 50.16 3.50
N GLY A 22 65.63 49.20 2.59
CA GLY A 22 65.20 49.40 1.22
C GLY A 22 63.79 49.96 1.25
N PRO A 23 63.41 50.78 0.26
CA PRO A 23 62.10 51.42 0.24
C PRO A 23 61.06 50.35 0.53
N MET A 24 60.32 50.52 1.64
CA MET A 24 59.13 49.72 1.91
C MET A 24 58.14 50.06 0.80
N LEU A 25 58.29 49.39 -0.33
CA LEU A 25 57.30 49.37 -1.40
C LEU A 25 56.02 48.94 -0.72
N ILE A 26 55.08 49.89 -0.64
CA ILE A 26 53.75 49.71 -0.07
C ILE A 26 53.04 48.68 -0.96
N LYS A 27 53.28 47.39 -0.70
CA LYS A 27 52.60 46.25 -1.35
C LYS A 27 51.34 45.81 -0.58
N ARG A 28 50.97 46.55 0.48
CA ARG A 28 49.81 46.28 1.34
C ARG A 28 48.42 46.38 0.69
N PRO A 29 48.15 47.18 -0.37
CA PRO A 29 46.80 47.22 -0.94
C PRO A 29 46.47 45.97 -1.78
N ILE A 30 47.47 45.30 -2.36
CA ILE A 30 47.25 44.14 -3.26
C ILE A 30 46.74 42.92 -2.47
N THR A 31 47.35 42.63 -1.31
CA THR A 31 46.91 41.54 -0.42
C THR A 31 45.50 41.75 0.12
N LEU A 32 45.09 43.02 0.29
CA LEU A 32 43.75 43.36 0.78
C LEU A 32 42.69 43.13 -0.31
N ILE A 33 43.01 43.50 -1.56
CA ILE A 33 42.17 43.21 -2.74
C ILE A 33 42.03 41.70 -2.94
N GLU A 34 43.11 40.94 -2.85
CA GLU A 34 43.08 39.48 -3.00
C GLU A 34 42.18 38.81 -1.94
N LEU A 35 42.27 39.27 -0.68
CA LEU A 35 41.43 38.76 0.41
C LEU A 35 39.95 39.13 0.19
N LEU A 36 39.67 40.33 -0.33
CA LEU A 36 38.30 40.74 -0.69
C LEU A 36 37.74 39.87 -1.82
N ILE A 37 38.52 39.60 -2.86
CA ILE A 37 38.15 38.69 -3.95
C ILE A 37 37.89 37.28 -3.40
N ALA A 38 38.76 36.78 -2.52
CA ALA A 38 38.58 35.47 -1.90
C ALA A 38 37.31 35.39 -1.03
N MET A 39 36.98 36.44 -0.28
CA MET A 39 35.73 36.51 0.51
C MET A 39 34.49 36.53 -0.38
N VAL A 40 34.51 37.28 -1.48
CA VAL A 40 33.38 37.30 -2.43
C VAL A 40 33.23 35.95 -3.11
N LEU A 41 34.34 35.35 -3.56
CA LEU A 41 34.33 34.04 -4.20
C LEU A 41 33.81 32.95 -3.25
N THR A 42 34.29 32.94 -2.00
CA THR A 42 33.82 32.00 -0.98
C THR A 42 32.34 32.22 -0.65
N SER A 43 31.88 33.47 -0.55
CA SER A 43 30.44 33.77 -0.38
C SER A 43 29.59 33.27 -1.54
N LEU A 44 30.05 33.44 -2.78
CA LEU A 44 29.36 32.91 -3.97
C LEU A 44 29.29 31.38 -3.97
N VAL A 45 30.42 30.72 -3.66
CA VAL A 45 30.48 29.25 -3.56
C VAL A 45 29.55 28.75 -2.46
N LEU A 46 29.58 29.39 -1.28
CA LEU A 46 28.74 29.00 -0.15
C LEU A 46 27.26 29.20 -0.48
N SER A 47 26.90 30.31 -1.14
CA SER A 47 25.53 30.57 -1.58
C SER A 47 25.04 29.53 -2.59
N ALA A 48 25.89 29.14 -3.54
CA ALA A 48 25.59 28.07 -4.49
C ALA A 48 25.39 26.72 -3.79
N LEU A 49 26.26 26.38 -2.82
CA LEU A 49 26.11 25.16 -2.01
C LEU A 49 24.82 25.16 -1.20
N PHE A 50 24.46 26.28 -0.56
CA PHE A 50 23.20 26.42 0.16
C PHE A 50 21.99 26.26 -0.75
N TYR A 51 22.04 26.81 -1.96
CA TYR A 51 21.01 26.65 -2.97
C TYR A 51 20.80 25.17 -3.33
N PHE A 52 21.88 24.45 -3.67
CA PHE A 52 21.80 23.02 -3.99
C PHE A 52 21.32 22.18 -2.81
N TYR A 53 21.75 22.50 -1.59
CA TYR A 53 21.30 21.80 -0.39
C TYR A 53 19.78 21.91 -0.21
N ARG A 54 19.23 23.12 -0.37
CA ARG A 54 17.77 23.35 -0.29
C ARG A 54 17.02 22.61 -1.39
N ASP A 55 17.55 22.61 -2.61
CA ASP A 55 16.92 21.92 -3.74
C ASP A 55 16.91 20.39 -3.54
N ILE A 56 17.99 19.81 -3.00
CA ILE A 56 18.06 18.39 -2.65
C ILE A 56 17.06 18.04 -1.54
N ASP A 57 16.96 18.88 -0.51
CA ASP A 57 16.01 18.67 0.59
C ASP A 57 14.55 18.67 0.12
N TRP A 58 14.20 19.64 -0.72
CA TRP A 58 12.87 19.69 -1.34
C TRP A 58 12.57 18.45 -2.20
N LEU A 59 13.54 18.02 -3.02
CA LEU A 59 13.40 16.83 -3.85
C LEU A 59 13.26 15.55 -3.02
N ASN A 60 14.01 15.44 -1.92
CA ASN A 60 13.91 14.31 -0.99
C ASN A 60 12.52 14.22 -0.36
N HIS A 61 11.93 15.37 0.02
CA HIS A 61 10.60 15.39 0.61
C HIS A 61 9.51 14.95 -0.39
N GLU A 62 9.57 15.44 -1.63
CA GLU A 62 8.64 14.99 -2.68
C GLU A 62 8.86 13.51 -3.03
N MET A 63 10.10 13.04 -3.03
CA MET A 63 10.42 11.63 -3.25
C MET A 63 9.86 10.73 -2.13
N GLU A 64 10.01 11.12 -0.87
CA GLU A 64 9.46 10.38 0.28
C GLU A 64 7.93 10.28 0.19
N LYS A 65 7.26 11.38 -0.14
CA LYS A 65 5.81 11.41 -0.36
C LYS A 65 5.38 10.49 -1.51
N SER A 66 6.13 10.47 -2.61
CA SER A 66 5.87 9.56 -3.73
C SER A 66 6.11 8.10 -3.34
N GLN A 67 7.19 7.80 -2.61
CA GLN A 67 7.50 6.45 -2.15
C GLN A 67 6.43 5.91 -1.21
N LYS A 68 5.96 6.74 -0.27
CA LYS A 68 4.86 6.37 0.63
C LYS A 68 3.60 5.99 -0.16
N LYS A 69 3.20 6.79 -1.15
CA LYS A 69 2.05 6.48 -2.02
C LYS A 69 2.24 5.17 -2.79
N SER A 70 3.41 4.96 -3.40
CA SER A 70 3.70 3.72 -4.13
C SER A 70 3.68 2.50 -3.22
N PHE A 71 4.17 2.65 -1.98
CA PHE A 71 4.13 1.60 -0.97
C PHE A 71 2.70 1.25 -0.58
N GLU A 72 1.85 2.24 -0.30
CA GLU A 72 0.43 2.04 0.01
C GLU A 72 -0.31 1.30 -1.11
N LEU A 73 -0.07 1.67 -2.38
CA LEU A 73 -0.65 1.00 -3.54
C LEU A 73 -0.14 -0.44 -3.72
N SER A 74 1.16 -0.65 -3.51
CA SER A 74 1.75 -1.99 -3.60
C SER A 74 1.24 -2.89 -2.47
N TYR A 75 1.01 -2.33 -1.28
CA TYR A 75 0.47 -3.04 -0.13
C TYR A 75 -0.95 -3.54 -0.42
N ILE A 76 -1.87 -2.66 -0.80
CA ILE A 76 -3.25 -3.07 -1.12
C ILE A 76 -3.28 -4.11 -2.24
N GLN A 77 -2.49 -3.92 -3.30
CA GLN A 77 -2.44 -4.89 -4.39
C GLN A 77 -1.96 -6.25 -3.90
N THR A 78 -0.85 -6.30 -3.18
CA THR A 78 -0.31 -7.55 -2.61
C THR A 78 -1.32 -8.23 -1.67
N ARG A 79 -2.05 -7.46 -0.86
CA ARG A 79 -3.06 -8.02 0.06
C ARG A 79 -4.29 -8.54 -0.68
N LEU A 80 -4.77 -7.86 -1.71
CA LEU A 80 -5.89 -8.33 -2.53
C LEU A 80 -5.49 -9.54 -3.39
N ASP A 81 -4.26 -9.56 -3.91
CA ASP A 81 -3.67 -10.71 -4.63
C ASP A 81 -3.58 -11.97 -3.75
N ASP A 82 -3.39 -11.80 -2.44
CA ASP A 82 -3.41 -12.88 -1.46
C ASP A 82 -4.84 -13.33 -1.11
N VAL A 83 -5.76 -12.39 -0.93
CA VAL A 83 -7.11 -12.69 -0.40
C VAL A 83 -8.08 -13.16 -1.48
N ILE A 84 -8.14 -12.48 -2.63
CA ILE A 84 -9.20 -12.66 -3.63
C ILE A 84 -9.10 -14.02 -4.35
N PRO A 85 -7.93 -14.52 -4.78
CA PRO A 85 -7.82 -15.84 -5.40
C PRO A 85 -8.19 -16.99 -4.46
N ASN A 86 -8.07 -16.77 -3.15
CA ASN A 86 -8.36 -17.74 -2.10
C ASN A 86 -9.83 -17.76 -1.65
N ILE A 87 -10.71 -17.03 -2.32
CA ILE A 87 -12.16 -17.05 -2.07
C ILE A 87 -12.70 -18.46 -2.29
N LEU A 88 -13.49 -18.93 -1.33
CA LEU A 88 -14.05 -20.27 -1.33
C LEU A 88 -15.21 -20.35 -2.33
N SER A 89 -15.29 -21.48 -3.02
CA SER A 89 -16.44 -21.84 -3.84
C SER A 89 -17.45 -22.67 -3.03
N PRO A 90 -18.75 -22.60 -3.36
CA PRO A 90 -19.75 -23.50 -2.77
C PRO A 90 -19.39 -24.98 -2.94
N ARG A 91 -18.54 -25.33 -3.92
CA ARG A 91 -18.04 -26.69 -4.14
C ARG A 91 -17.12 -27.19 -3.02
N ILE A 92 -16.33 -26.30 -2.43
CA ILE A 92 -15.32 -26.65 -1.42
C ILE A 92 -15.95 -26.63 -0.03
N ALA A 93 -16.72 -25.59 0.29
CA ALA A 93 -17.26 -25.36 1.61
C ALA A 93 -18.71 -24.86 1.53
N PRO A 94 -19.70 -25.73 1.22
CA PRO A 94 -21.06 -25.30 0.93
C PRO A 94 -21.74 -24.60 2.12
N ASP A 95 -21.51 -25.09 3.32
CA ASP A 95 -22.13 -24.53 4.54
C ASP A 95 -21.52 -23.19 4.97
N ASP A 96 -20.29 -22.91 4.53
CA ASP A 96 -19.51 -21.72 4.90
C ASP A 96 -19.29 -20.80 3.68
N PHE A 97 -20.09 -20.95 2.63
CA PHE A 97 -20.00 -20.12 1.44
C PHE A 97 -20.80 -18.83 1.61
N TYR A 98 -20.09 -17.70 1.58
CA TYR A 98 -20.68 -16.37 1.47
C TYR A 98 -19.94 -15.65 0.36
N PHE A 99 -20.68 -15.03 -0.56
CA PHE A 99 -20.13 -14.11 -1.56
C PHE A 99 -21.26 -13.22 -2.07
N PHE A 100 -21.31 -11.97 -1.63
CA PHE A 100 -22.36 -11.03 -2.00
C PHE A 100 -21.98 -9.58 -1.72
N VAL A 101 -22.66 -8.65 -2.38
CA VAL A 101 -22.58 -7.21 -2.09
C VAL A 101 -23.65 -6.85 -1.07
N SER A 102 -23.25 -6.18 0.00
CA SER A 102 -24.15 -5.57 0.97
C SER A 102 -24.01 -4.06 0.97
N HIS A 103 -25.15 -3.36 0.96
CA HIS A 103 -25.25 -1.91 1.10
C HIS A 103 -25.64 -1.49 2.52
N ASP A 104 -25.98 -2.47 3.37
CA ASP A 104 -26.45 -2.23 4.73
C ASP A 104 -25.44 -2.77 5.74
N ALA A 105 -24.87 -1.86 6.51
CA ALA A 105 -24.41 -2.22 7.84
C ALA A 105 -24.54 -1.02 8.77
N GLN A 106 -25.37 -1.25 9.78
CA GLN A 106 -25.49 -0.48 11.00
C GLN A 106 -24.10 -0.01 11.49
N GLY A 107 -23.80 1.28 11.29
CA GLY A 107 -22.68 2.01 11.89
C GLY A 107 -21.25 1.68 11.39
N LEU A 108 -21.03 0.55 10.72
CA LEU A 108 -19.68 0.15 10.27
C LEU A 108 -19.29 0.73 8.91
N LEU A 109 -20.27 0.99 8.04
CA LEU A 109 -20.02 1.50 6.69
C LEU A 109 -20.16 3.01 6.63
N LYS A 110 -19.38 3.63 5.76
CA LYS A 110 -19.73 4.94 5.23
C LYS A 110 -21.11 4.87 4.55
N PRO A 111 -22.08 5.74 4.91
CA PRO A 111 -23.42 5.70 4.35
C PRO A 111 -23.43 5.70 2.81
N GLY A 112 -24.19 4.78 2.21
CA GLY A 112 -24.35 4.67 0.76
C GLY A 112 -23.20 3.97 0.01
N GLN A 113 -22.18 3.47 0.70
CA GLN A 113 -21.10 2.70 0.07
C GLN A 113 -21.39 1.20 0.09
N PRO A 114 -21.14 0.47 -1.02
CA PRO A 114 -21.25 -0.97 -1.03
C PRO A 114 -20.11 -1.62 -0.26
N SER A 115 -20.33 -2.85 0.18
CA SER A 115 -19.32 -3.71 0.81
C SER A 115 -19.40 -5.11 0.24
N LEU A 116 -18.25 -5.73 -0.02
CA LEU A 116 -18.19 -7.11 -0.49
C LEU A 116 -17.99 -8.03 0.70
N VAL A 117 -18.94 -8.92 0.94
CA VAL A 117 -18.85 -9.96 1.97
C VAL A 117 -18.51 -11.27 1.28
N PHE A 118 -17.45 -11.94 1.73
CA PHE A 118 -17.01 -13.18 1.12
C PHE A 118 -16.32 -14.10 2.13
N THR A 119 -16.33 -15.41 1.90
CA THR A 119 -15.48 -16.35 2.64
C THR A 119 -14.26 -16.74 1.83
N TYR A 120 -13.10 -16.78 2.49
CA TYR A 120 -11.84 -17.18 1.86
C TYR A 120 -11.01 -18.04 2.82
N ASN A 121 -10.04 -18.75 2.24
CA ASN A 121 -9.07 -19.53 3.01
C ASN A 121 -7.91 -18.63 3.45
N PHE A 122 -7.85 -18.31 4.75
CA PHE A 122 -6.77 -17.57 5.40
C PHE A 122 -5.51 -18.42 5.65
N GLY A 123 -5.56 -19.73 5.39
CA GLY A 123 -4.44 -20.63 5.57
C GLY A 123 -4.06 -20.87 7.04
N ALA A 124 -2.78 -21.16 7.28
CA ALA A 124 -2.25 -21.39 8.61
C ALA A 124 -1.97 -20.06 9.31
N ASN A 125 -2.68 -19.78 10.40
CA ASN A 125 -2.53 -18.58 11.21
C ASN A 125 -2.09 -18.94 12.63
N LEU A 126 -1.25 -18.10 13.25
CA LEU A 126 -0.87 -18.23 14.66
C LEU A 126 -2.09 -18.19 15.59
N ASN A 127 -3.13 -17.43 15.21
CA ASN A 127 -4.39 -17.44 15.95
C ASN A 127 -5.31 -18.55 15.41
N PRO A 128 -5.59 -19.61 16.19
CA PRO A 128 -6.41 -20.74 15.75
C PRO A 128 -7.85 -20.35 15.43
N VAL A 129 -8.36 -19.25 16.00
CA VAL A 129 -9.73 -18.76 15.76
C VAL A 129 -9.92 -18.26 14.32
N PHE A 130 -8.83 -17.82 13.68
CA PHE A 130 -8.82 -17.34 12.30
C PHE A 130 -8.03 -18.27 11.38
N ALA A 131 -7.87 -19.53 11.77
CA ALA A 131 -7.23 -20.54 10.92
C ALA A 131 -8.23 -21.07 9.89
N GLN A 132 -7.74 -21.43 8.70
CA GLN A 132 -8.53 -21.98 7.60
C GLN A 132 -9.54 -20.97 7.03
N HIS A 133 -10.84 -21.15 7.26
CA HIS A 133 -11.87 -20.34 6.62
C HIS A 133 -12.19 -19.12 7.48
N VAL A 134 -12.30 -17.95 6.86
CA VAL A 134 -12.73 -16.74 7.56
C VAL A 134 -13.80 -16.03 6.75
N LEU A 135 -14.74 -15.39 7.44
CA LEU A 135 -15.71 -14.49 6.83
C LEU A 135 -15.06 -13.11 6.74
N ALA A 136 -14.94 -12.63 5.53
CA ALA A 136 -14.34 -11.35 5.22
C ALA A 136 -15.39 -10.34 4.81
N ARG A 137 -15.10 -9.08 5.08
CA ARG A 137 -15.83 -7.95 4.53
C ARG A 137 -14.84 -6.88 4.07
N LEU A 138 -14.88 -6.55 2.79
CA LEU A 138 -14.16 -5.43 2.20
C LEU A 138 -15.09 -4.23 2.11
N TYR A 139 -14.75 -3.12 2.76
CA TYR A 139 -15.64 -1.96 2.89
C TYR A 139 -14.90 -0.65 3.16
N ILE A 140 -15.60 0.48 3.00
CA ILE A 140 -15.11 1.80 3.41
C ILE A 140 -15.72 2.16 4.77
N ASP A 141 -14.88 2.47 5.74
CA ASP A 141 -15.31 2.91 7.07
C ASP A 141 -15.73 4.40 7.07
N PRO A 142 -16.39 4.90 8.13
CA PRO A 142 -16.79 6.31 8.23
C PRO A 142 -15.62 7.31 8.17
N SER A 143 -14.39 6.85 8.41
CA SER A 143 -13.16 7.64 8.35
C SER A 143 -12.54 7.69 6.95
N ASN A 144 -13.26 7.21 5.91
CA ASN A 144 -12.77 7.13 4.53
C ASN A 144 -11.55 6.23 4.36
N ARG A 145 -11.50 5.10 5.08
CA ARG A 145 -10.45 4.10 4.94
C ARG A 145 -11.03 2.82 4.36
N LEU A 146 -10.39 2.28 3.33
CA LEU A 146 -10.69 0.95 2.83
C LEU A 146 -10.16 -0.08 3.83
N CYS A 147 -11.06 -0.90 4.34
CA CYS A 147 -10.80 -1.85 5.40
C CYS A 147 -11.22 -3.27 4.98
N LEU A 148 -10.43 -4.25 5.44
CA LEU A 148 -10.78 -5.66 5.42
C LEU A 148 -11.07 -6.11 6.84
N ALA A 149 -12.33 -6.35 7.16
CA ALA A 149 -12.71 -7.02 8.40
C ALA A 149 -12.72 -8.53 8.20
N MET A 150 -12.18 -9.25 9.16
CA MET A 150 -12.15 -10.71 9.22
C MET A 150 -12.87 -11.16 10.50
N LEU A 151 -13.77 -12.12 10.34
CA LEU A 151 -14.49 -12.79 11.41
C LEU A 151 -14.24 -14.31 11.30
N PRO A 152 -14.26 -15.05 12.42
CA PRO A 152 -14.21 -16.51 12.38
C PRO A 152 -15.41 -17.09 11.61
N PRO A 153 -15.36 -18.37 11.21
CA PRO A 153 -16.48 -19.04 10.57
C PRO A 153 -17.78 -18.90 11.38
N VAL A 154 -18.91 -18.70 10.68
CA VAL A 154 -20.22 -18.50 11.31
C VAL A 154 -20.61 -19.67 12.23
N LYS A 155 -20.20 -20.89 11.87
CA LYS A 155 -20.41 -22.10 12.68
C LYS A 155 -19.77 -22.05 14.06
N GLU A 156 -18.73 -21.25 14.24
CA GLU A 156 -18.02 -21.13 15.51
C GLU A 156 -18.55 -20.01 16.39
N TRP A 157 -19.38 -19.12 15.86
CA TRP A 157 -19.92 -17.97 16.59
C TRP A 157 -20.62 -18.34 17.91
N PRO A 158 -21.42 -19.44 18.01
CA PRO A 158 -22.05 -19.83 19.26
C PRO A 158 -21.07 -20.18 20.39
N LYS A 159 -19.80 -20.46 20.06
CA LYS A 159 -18.76 -20.77 21.05
C LYS A 159 -18.20 -19.51 21.73
N PHE A 160 -18.44 -18.33 21.16
CA PHE A 160 -17.88 -17.08 21.64
C PHE A 160 -18.95 -16.23 22.35
N THR A 161 -18.58 -15.67 23.51
CA THR A 161 -19.41 -14.65 24.19
C THR A 161 -19.54 -13.38 23.36
N SER A 162 -18.48 -13.03 22.62
CA SER A 162 -18.43 -11.94 21.65
C SER A 162 -17.59 -12.38 20.45
N VAL A 163 -18.11 -12.25 19.23
CA VAL A 163 -17.39 -12.67 18.03
C VAL A 163 -16.13 -11.80 17.86
N PRO A 164 -14.92 -12.39 17.87
CA PRO A 164 -13.71 -11.61 17.68
C PRO A 164 -13.65 -11.08 16.25
N ILE A 165 -13.37 -9.78 16.10
CA ILE A 165 -13.25 -9.10 14.81
C ILE A 165 -11.81 -8.62 14.67
N LYS A 166 -11.16 -8.99 13.56
CA LYS A 166 -9.88 -8.42 13.17
C LYS A 166 -10.11 -7.46 12.01
N GLN A 167 -9.75 -6.19 12.17
CA GLN A 167 -9.84 -5.19 11.13
C GLN A 167 -8.44 -4.80 10.65
N GLU A 168 -8.25 -4.84 9.34
CA GLU A 168 -7.03 -4.40 8.66
C GLU A 168 -7.37 -3.18 7.80
N VAL A 169 -6.59 -2.09 7.93
CA VAL A 169 -6.71 -0.92 7.06
C VAL A 169 -5.82 -1.17 5.84
N LEU A 170 -6.42 -1.17 4.65
CA LEU A 170 -5.72 -1.40 3.39
C LEU A 170 -5.25 -0.12 2.72
N LEU A 171 -6.08 0.93 2.78
CA LEU A 171 -5.81 2.20 2.11
C LEU A 171 -6.58 3.34 2.78
N GLU A 172 -5.95 4.51 2.88
CA GLU A 172 -6.56 5.71 3.46
C GLU A 172 -7.10 6.66 2.38
N ASN A 173 -7.94 7.61 2.79
CA ASN A 173 -8.49 8.66 1.92
C ASN A 173 -9.29 8.13 0.72
N VAL A 174 -10.04 7.03 0.92
CA VAL A 174 -10.89 6.43 -0.11
C VAL A 174 -12.28 7.06 -0.08
N GLU A 175 -12.71 7.62 -1.20
CA GLU A 175 -14.01 8.27 -1.34
C GLU A 175 -15.13 7.27 -1.60
N SER A 176 -14.91 6.35 -2.55
CA SER A 176 -15.89 5.34 -2.95
C SER A 176 -15.23 4.05 -3.43
N ILE A 177 -15.98 2.95 -3.32
CA ILE A 177 -15.62 1.63 -3.85
C ILE A 177 -16.78 1.11 -4.71
N ALA A 178 -16.46 0.47 -5.82
CA ALA A 178 -17.43 -0.20 -6.66
C ALA A 178 -16.95 -1.62 -7.00
N PHE A 179 -17.91 -2.53 -7.09
CA PHE A 179 -17.67 -3.93 -7.43
C PHE A 179 -18.39 -4.24 -8.73
N GLU A 180 -17.69 -4.88 -9.67
CA GLU A 180 -18.28 -5.40 -10.89
C GLU A 180 -17.90 -6.87 -11.04
N PHE A 181 -18.85 -7.68 -11.51
CA PHE A 181 -18.76 -9.13 -11.57
C PHE A 181 -19.03 -9.60 -12.98
N TYR A 182 -18.06 -10.27 -13.58
CA TYR A 182 -18.20 -10.77 -14.95
C TYR A 182 -18.66 -12.22 -14.97
N VAL A 183 -19.64 -12.51 -15.83
CA VAL A 183 -20.13 -13.86 -16.09
C VAL A 183 -20.06 -14.13 -17.60
N PRO A 184 -19.27 -15.11 -18.07
CA PRO A 184 -19.13 -15.36 -19.49
C PRO A 184 -20.42 -15.97 -20.09
N PRO A 185 -20.61 -15.84 -21.42
CA PRO A 185 -21.77 -16.41 -22.11
C PRO A 185 -21.76 -17.95 -22.09
N ALA A 186 -22.96 -18.55 -22.11
CA ALA A 186 -23.14 -19.99 -21.99
C ALA A 186 -22.50 -20.84 -23.10
N LYS A 187 -22.17 -20.24 -24.26
CA LYS A 187 -21.74 -20.96 -25.47
C LYS A 187 -20.35 -21.61 -25.37
N GLU A 188 -19.50 -21.18 -24.44
CA GLU A 188 -18.10 -21.63 -24.38
C GLU A 188 -17.81 -22.70 -23.31
N SER A 189 -18.70 -22.88 -22.33
CA SER A 189 -18.54 -23.93 -21.30
C SER A 189 -18.61 -25.35 -21.87
N SER A 190 -19.05 -25.50 -23.12
CA SER A 190 -19.23 -26.78 -23.82
C SER A 190 -18.16 -27.07 -24.87
N ALA A 191 -17.38 -26.07 -25.31
CA ALA A 191 -16.45 -26.20 -26.44
C ALA A 191 -15.07 -26.75 -26.00
N ALA A 192 -14.61 -26.38 -24.80
CA ALA A 192 -13.58 -27.14 -24.12
C ALA A 192 -14.25 -28.35 -23.47
N GLY A 193 -13.93 -29.57 -23.88
CA GLY A 193 -14.48 -30.82 -23.31
C GLY A 193 -14.29 -31.00 -21.79
N ASN A 194 -13.76 -29.99 -21.10
CA ASN A 194 -13.86 -29.77 -19.67
C ASN A 194 -15.31 -29.43 -19.32
N LYS A 195 -16.15 -30.46 -19.20
CA LYS A 195 -17.31 -30.39 -18.30
C LYS A 195 -16.80 -29.71 -17.03
N ALA A 196 -17.28 -28.50 -16.70
CA ALA A 196 -17.06 -27.93 -15.39
C ALA A 196 -17.23 -29.10 -14.40
N PRO A 197 -16.21 -29.43 -13.58
CA PRO A 197 -16.16 -30.72 -12.90
C PRO A 197 -17.52 -30.98 -12.27
N LYS A 198 -18.21 -32.02 -12.75
CA LYS A 198 -19.58 -32.35 -12.34
C LYS A 198 -19.52 -32.70 -10.85
N GLY A 199 -19.63 -31.69 -10.01
CA GLY A 199 -19.40 -31.80 -8.58
C GLY A 199 -20.07 -30.64 -7.89
N ALA A 200 -21.07 -30.98 -7.08
CA ALA A 200 -21.60 -30.16 -6.00
C ALA A 200 -22.74 -29.16 -6.26
N TYR A 201 -23.62 -29.39 -7.25
CA TYR A 201 -25.06 -29.26 -6.91
C TYR A 201 -25.47 -30.53 -6.14
N GLY A 202 -24.86 -30.74 -4.98
CA GLY A 202 -25.11 -31.91 -4.14
C GLY A 202 -26.44 -31.75 -3.42
N ASN A 203 -27.43 -32.56 -3.80
CA ASN A 203 -28.48 -33.20 -2.97
C ASN A 203 -29.11 -32.47 -1.74
N GLY A 204 -28.96 -31.16 -1.54
CA GLY A 204 -29.31 -30.50 -0.29
C GLY A 204 -29.70 -29.02 -0.42
N LYS A 205 -31.00 -28.77 -0.58
CA LYS A 205 -31.79 -27.65 -0.02
C LYS A 205 -31.59 -26.20 -0.51
N LYS A 206 -30.55 -25.81 -1.26
CA LYS A 206 -30.47 -24.43 -1.82
C LYS A 206 -30.30 -24.45 -3.33
N GLN A 207 -31.39 -24.22 -4.06
CA GLN A 207 -31.33 -24.01 -5.51
C GLN A 207 -30.80 -22.59 -5.76
N ALA A 208 -29.61 -22.49 -6.36
CA ALA A 208 -29.09 -21.22 -6.85
C ALA A 208 -30.09 -20.60 -7.84
N GLN A 209 -30.39 -19.31 -7.70
CA GLN A 209 -31.14 -18.61 -8.75
C GLN A 209 -30.33 -18.64 -10.04
N LYS A 210 -30.95 -19.11 -11.11
CA LYS A 210 -30.32 -19.18 -12.42
C LYS A 210 -30.08 -17.77 -12.95
N LEU A 211 -28.87 -17.25 -12.75
CA LEU A 211 -28.43 -16.01 -13.36
C LEU A 211 -28.51 -16.13 -14.88
N GLN A 212 -29.03 -15.09 -15.54
CA GLN A 212 -29.05 -15.05 -16.99
C GLN A 212 -27.61 -14.89 -17.47
N LEU A 213 -27.06 -15.91 -18.12
CA LEU A 213 -25.69 -15.88 -18.65
C LEU A 213 -25.63 -14.92 -19.84
N ARG A 214 -25.33 -13.66 -19.53
CA ARG A 214 -25.08 -12.59 -20.50
C ARG A 214 -23.63 -12.18 -20.36
N ASP A 215 -22.97 -11.99 -21.48
CA ASP A 215 -21.60 -11.49 -21.60
C ASP A 215 -21.51 -10.02 -21.13
N THR A 216 -21.67 -9.82 -19.83
CA THR A 216 -21.86 -8.50 -19.22
C THR A 216 -21.32 -8.46 -17.80
N TRP A 217 -20.88 -7.28 -17.39
CA TRP A 217 -20.53 -6.96 -16.01
C TRP A 217 -21.80 -6.65 -15.20
N TYR A 218 -21.92 -7.27 -14.03
CA TYR A 218 -22.97 -7.04 -13.06
C TYR A 218 -22.43 -6.21 -11.90
N THR A 219 -23.22 -5.27 -11.36
CA THR A 219 -22.83 -4.46 -10.19
C THR A 219 -23.42 -4.97 -8.88
N ASP A 220 -24.54 -5.70 -8.98
CA ASP A 220 -25.20 -6.35 -7.84
C ASP A 220 -24.88 -7.85 -7.88
N TRP A 221 -24.50 -8.39 -6.71
CA TRP A 221 -24.28 -9.81 -6.54
C TRP A 221 -24.91 -10.26 -5.25
N ARG A 222 -26.05 -10.94 -5.35
CA ARG A 222 -26.85 -11.28 -4.18
C ARG A 222 -26.47 -12.64 -3.61
N GLN A 223 -26.70 -12.82 -2.32
CA GLN A 223 -26.37 -14.06 -1.61
C GLN A 223 -27.12 -15.27 -2.17
N GLU A 224 -28.33 -15.07 -2.71
CA GLU A 224 -29.17 -16.11 -3.33
C GLU A 224 -28.58 -16.68 -4.61
N SER A 225 -27.61 -15.98 -5.22
CA SER A 225 -26.89 -16.47 -6.41
C SER A 225 -26.12 -17.75 -6.09
N TYR A 226 -25.60 -17.87 -4.86
CA TYR A 226 -24.86 -19.04 -4.37
C TYR A 226 -23.78 -19.56 -5.35
N GLN A 227 -23.08 -18.64 -6.02
CA GLN A 227 -22.04 -18.93 -7.00
C GLN A 227 -21.02 -17.79 -7.06
N LEU A 228 -19.82 -18.09 -7.57
CA LEU A 228 -18.78 -17.08 -7.84
C LEU A 228 -18.86 -16.57 -9.28
N PRO A 229 -18.57 -15.29 -9.55
CA PRO A 229 -18.36 -14.80 -10.90
C PRO A 229 -17.04 -15.33 -11.47
N ALA A 230 -16.80 -15.13 -12.76
CA ALA A 230 -15.55 -15.53 -13.41
C ALA A 230 -14.42 -14.54 -13.09
N LEU A 231 -14.73 -13.25 -13.20
CA LEU A 231 -13.84 -12.15 -12.83
C LEU A 231 -14.53 -11.23 -11.82
N LEU A 232 -13.74 -10.71 -10.89
CA LEU A 232 -14.11 -9.63 -9.98
C LEU A 232 -13.31 -8.39 -10.36
N ARG A 233 -13.98 -7.26 -10.60
CA ARG A 233 -13.35 -5.96 -10.73
C ARG A 233 -13.70 -5.11 -9.52
N ILE A 234 -12.68 -4.54 -8.90
CA ILE A 234 -12.78 -3.64 -7.75
C ILE A 234 -12.26 -2.28 -8.22
N SER A 235 -13.12 -1.27 -8.18
CA SER A 235 -12.76 0.11 -8.53
C SER A 235 -12.71 0.93 -7.25
N VAL A 236 -11.56 1.56 -6.97
CA VAL A 236 -11.33 2.34 -5.75
C VAL A 236 -11.04 3.79 -6.15
N HIS A 237 -11.86 4.72 -5.68
CA HIS A 237 -11.66 6.16 -5.92
C HIS A 237 -10.97 6.79 -4.71
N ILE A 238 -9.74 7.25 -4.87
CA ILE A 238 -8.99 7.97 -3.83
C ILE A 238 -9.29 9.47 -3.94
N LYS A 239 -9.44 10.13 -2.79
CA LYS A 239 -9.55 11.58 -2.71
C LYS A 239 -8.38 12.26 -3.43
N ASP A 240 -8.69 13.33 -4.16
CA ASP A 240 -7.75 14.13 -4.97
C ASP A 240 -7.16 13.41 -6.21
N GLN A 241 -7.54 12.16 -6.49
CA GLN A 241 -7.23 11.48 -7.76
C GLN A 241 -8.42 11.58 -8.72
N LYS A 242 -8.14 11.82 -10.01
CA LYS A 242 -9.17 11.92 -11.05
C LYS A 242 -9.65 10.57 -11.57
N GLU A 243 -8.74 9.59 -11.58
CA GLU A 243 -9.00 8.27 -12.15
C GLU A 243 -9.07 7.25 -11.01
N PRO A 244 -10.07 6.34 -11.02
CA PRO A 244 -10.14 5.28 -10.04
C PRO A 244 -9.05 4.24 -10.31
N ILE A 245 -8.55 3.64 -9.24
CA ILE A 245 -7.65 2.49 -9.34
C ILE A 245 -8.50 1.24 -9.58
N LEU A 246 -8.14 0.49 -10.62
CA LEU A 246 -8.85 -0.70 -11.04
C LEU A 246 -8.04 -1.95 -10.69
N PHE A 247 -8.63 -2.83 -9.89
CA PHE A 247 -8.09 -4.17 -9.64
C PHE A 247 -9.01 -5.20 -10.31
N VAL A 248 -8.44 -6.13 -11.08
CA VAL A 248 -9.19 -7.17 -11.78
C VAL A 248 -8.61 -8.53 -11.43
N TYR A 249 -9.46 -9.40 -10.88
CA TYR A 249 -9.07 -10.70 -10.36
C TYR A 249 -9.85 -11.81 -11.03
N PRO A 250 -9.18 -12.83 -11.59
CA PRO A 250 -9.84 -14.09 -11.89
C PRO A 250 -10.17 -14.82 -10.59
N LEU A 251 -11.35 -15.45 -10.55
CA LEU A 251 -11.75 -16.29 -9.42
C LEU A 251 -11.54 -17.76 -9.83
N PRO A 252 -10.41 -18.39 -9.47
CA PRO A 252 -10.05 -19.73 -9.97
C PRO A 252 -11.01 -20.82 -9.50
N GLN A 253 -11.72 -20.58 -8.39
CA GLN A 253 -12.72 -21.49 -7.84
C GLN A 253 -14.11 -21.29 -8.45
N SER A 254 -14.23 -20.43 -9.46
CA SER A 254 -15.48 -20.19 -10.18
C SER A 254 -15.90 -21.39 -11.02
N ASP A 255 -17.20 -21.50 -11.22
CA ASP A 255 -17.80 -22.49 -12.12
C ASP A 255 -17.63 -22.09 -13.59
N PHE A 256 -17.27 -20.83 -13.83
CA PHE A 256 -17.05 -20.25 -15.13
C PHE A 256 -15.60 -20.35 -15.56
N VAL A 257 -15.38 -20.69 -16.82
CA VAL A 257 -14.05 -20.66 -17.46
C VAL A 257 -14.01 -19.49 -18.42
N VAL A 258 -13.00 -18.64 -18.31
CA VAL A 258 -12.71 -17.58 -19.29
C VAL A 258 -11.65 -18.13 -20.24
N ILE A 259 -12.01 -18.24 -21.52
CA ILE A 259 -11.07 -18.63 -22.57
C ILE A 259 -10.65 -17.35 -23.29
N TYR A 260 -9.36 -17.05 -23.31
CA TYR A 260 -8.84 -15.96 -24.12
C TYR A 260 -8.69 -16.46 -25.55
N GLU A 261 -9.34 -15.81 -26.52
CA GLU A 261 -9.00 -16.00 -27.93
C GLU A 261 -7.54 -15.54 -28.12
N LYS A 262 -6.73 -16.40 -28.76
CA LYS A 262 -5.32 -16.12 -29.08
C LYS A 262 -5.18 -15.38 -30.40
#